data_AF-A0A4R6M2J0-F1
#
_entry.id   AF-A0A4R6M2J0-F1
#
_cell.length_a   1.000
_cell.length_b   1.000
_cell.length_c   1.000
_cell.angle_alpha   90.00
_cell.angle_beta   90.00
_cell.angle_gamma   90.00
#
_symmetry.space_group_name_H-M   'P 1'
#
loop_
_entity.id
_entity.type
_entity.pdbx_description
1 polymer ?
#
loop_
_entity_poly.entity_id
_entity_poly.type
_entity_poly.pdbx_seq_one_letter_code
_entity_poly.pdbx_strand_id
1 'polypeptide(L)' 'MKNILFLNTGIIWGGVEGWHYKTAKELLKRGYNVKILAVKNTPFHKRCQSAGLDVDFIKKITSIA' A
#
# COMPACT_ATOMS: atom_id res chain seq x y z
N MET A 1 18.18 -9.76 1.25
CA MET A 1 16.73 -9.47 1.15
C MET A 1 16.53 -7.99 1.46
N LYS A 2 15.95 -7.19 0.56
CA LYS A 2 15.74 -5.74 0.78
C LYS A 2 14.30 -5.49 1.22
N ASN A 3 14.12 -4.59 2.19
CA ASN A 3 12.81 -4.20 2.71
C ASN A 3 12.30 -2.96 1.97
N ILE A 4 11.03 -2.97 1.56
CA ILE A 4 10.37 -1.87 0.85
C ILE A 4 9.06 -1.54 1.54
N LEU A 5 8.83 -0.26 1.79
CA LEU A 5 7.57 0.26 2.31
C LEU A 5 6.87 1.10 1.24
N PHE A 6 5.64 0.75 0.91
CA PHE A 6 4.73 1.61 0.16
C PHE A 6 3.79 2.32 1.11
N LEU A 7 3.88 3.65 1.18
CA LEU A 7 2.91 4.48 1.90
C LEU A 7 1.98 5.14 0.89
N ASN A 8 0.67 4.92 1.05
CA ASN A 8 -0.34 5.58 0.23
C ASN A 8 -1.45 6.17 1.11
N THR A 9 -1.59 7.49 1.04
CA THR A 9 -2.61 8.28 1.75
C THR A 9 -3.85 8.59 0.93
N GLY A 10 -3.88 8.16 -0.33
CA GLY A 10 -5.01 8.33 -1.23
C GLY A 10 -6.26 7.65 -0.68
N ILE A 11 -7.36 8.41 -0.66
CA ILE A 11 -8.67 7.91 -0.20
C ILE A 11 -9.54 7.40 -1.36
N ILE A 12 -9.18 7.74 -2.60
CA ILE A 12 -9.82 7.27 -3.83
C ILE A 12 -8.91 6.31 -4.58
N TRP A 13 -9.46 5.64 -5.60
CA TRP A 13 -8.65 4.84 -6.52
C TRP A 13 -8.27 5.67 -7.75
N GLY A 14 -6.98 5.81 -8.02
CA GLY A 14 -6.44 6.48 -9.19
C GLY A 14 -5.18 5.81 -9.73
N GLY A 15 -4.46 6.54 -10.58
CA GLY A 15 -3.24 6.05 -11.24
C GLY A 15 -2.13 5.70 -10.25
N VAL A 16 -1.96 6.50 -9.20
CA VAL A 16 -0.91 6.31 -8.18
C VAL A 16 -1.18 5.07 -7.34
N GLU A 17 -2.43 4.84 -6.91
CA GLU A 17 -2.85 3.63 -6.20
C GLU A 17 -2.66 2.39 -7.07
N GLY A 18 -3.03 2.48 -8.35
CA GLY A 18 -2.82 1.41 -9.32
C GLY A 18 -1.34 1.08 -9.52
N TRP A 19 -0.49 2.10 -9.62
CA TRP A 19 0.95 1.93 -9.74
C TRP A 19 1.55 1.32 -8.47
N HIS A 20 1.24 1.84 -7.29
CA HIS A 20 1.67 1.27 -6.00
C HIS A 20 1.31 -0.21 -5.89
N TYR A 21 0.06 -0.57 -6.20
CA TYR A 21 -0.40 -1.95 -6.14
C TYR A 21 0.36 -2.88 -7.09
N LYS A 22 0.51 -2.48 -8.37
CA LYS A 22 1.21 -3.28 -9.38
C LYS A 22 2.69 -3.45 -9.05
N THR A 23 3.34 -2.36 -8.65
CA THR A 23 4.77 -2.34 -8.30
C THR A 23 5.04 -3.18 -7.06
N ALA A 24 4.21 -3.07 -6.01
CA ALA A 24 4.33 -3.90 -4.81
C ALA A 24 4.27 -5.40 -5.12
N LYS A 25 3.31 -5.81 -5.97
CA LYS A 25 3.20 -7.22 -6.41
C LYS A 25 4.41 -7.70 -7.17
N GLU A 26 4.92 -6.88 -8.09
CA GLU A 26 6.07 -7.24 -8.91
C GLU A 26 7.35 -7.33 -8.08
N LEU A 27 7.53 -6.45 -7.10
CA LEU A 27 8.65 -6.52 -6.16
C LEU A 27 8.56 -7.74 -5.25
N LEU A 28 7.38 -8.09 -4.75
CA LEU A 28 7.18 -9.31 -3.97
C LEU A 28 7.60 -10.57 -4.76
N LYS A 29 7.21 -10.66 -6.05
CA LYS A 29 7.62 -11.76 -6.95
C LYS A 29 9.13 -11.85 -7.15
N ARG A 30 9.85 -10.72 -7.07
CA ARG A 30 11.30 -10.65 -7.18
C ARG A 30 12.04 -10.96 -5.87
N GLY A 31 11.31 -11.37 -4.82
CA GLY A 31 11.89 -11.77 -3.54
C GLY A 31 12.20 -10.62 -2.59
N TYR A 32 11.61 -9.44 -2.81
CA TYR A 32 11.67 -8.34 -1.85
C TYR A 32 10.68 -8.55 -0.72
N ASN A 33 11.03 -8.06 0.48
CA ASN A 33 10.09 -7.99 1.58
C ASN A 33 9.32 -6.67 1.50
N VAL A 34 8.04 -6.73 1.12
CA VAL A 34 7.22 -5.56 0.80
C VAL A 34 6.12 -5.40 1.85
N LYS A 35 6.10 -4.25 2.52
CA LYS A 35 5.01 -3.82 3.41
C LYS A 35 4.27 -2.63 2.81
N ILE A 36 2.96 -2.57 3.02
CA ILE A 36 2.10 -1.49 2.54
C ILE A 36 1.44 -0.82 3.74
N LEU A 37 1.46 0.51 3.79
CA LEU A 37 0.68 1.32 4.70
C LEU A 37 -0.37 2.09 3.91
N ALA A 38 -1.64 1.89 4.26
CA ALA A 38 -2.77 2.53 3.60
C ALA A 38 -3.73 3.15 4.61
N VAL A 39 -4.50 4.16 4.18
CA VAL A 39 -5.62 4.66 4.99
C VAL A 39 -6.69 3.57 5.08
N LYS A 40 -7.17 3.31 6.31
CA LYS A 40 -8.14 2.23 6.59
C LYS A 40 -9.39 2.37 5.71
N ASN A 41 -9.92 1.23 5.25
CA ASN A 41 -11.18 1.12 4.49
C ASN A 41 -11.24 1.84 3.13
N THR A 42 -10.11 2.35 2.63
CA THR A 42 -10.02 2.92 1.28
C THR A 42 -10.00 1.82 0.20
N PRO A 43 -10.29 2.15 -1.08
CA PRO A 43 -10.18 1.19 -2.18
C PRO A 43 -8.81 0.53 -2.28
N PHE A 44 -7.73 1.30 -2.07
CA PHE A 44 -6.36 0.79 -2.09
C PHE A 44 -6.11 -0.21 -0.96
N HIS A 45 -6.45 0.14 0.29
CA HIS A 45 -6.34 -0.76 1.44
C HIS A 45 -7.09 -2.08 1.21
N LYS A 46 -8.36 -2.01 0.80
CA LYS A 46 -9.20 -3.20 0.54
C LYS A 46 -8.60 -4.08 -0.54
N ARG A 47 -8.10 -3.49 -1.64
CA ARG A 47 -7.55 -4.25 -2.76
C ARG A 47 -6.22 -4.92 -2.42
N CYS A 48 -5.37 -4.27 -1.63
CA CYS A 48 -4.15 -4.89 -1.10
C CYS A 48 -4.48 -6.06 -0.17
N GLN A 49 -5.45 -5.87 0.73
CA GLN A 49 -5.88 -6.89 1.68
C GLN A 49 -6.47 -8.11 0.98
N SER A 50 -7.40 -7.89 0.03
CA SER A 50 -7.98 -8.98 -0.77
C SER A 50 -6.96 -9.71 -1.65
N ALA A 51 -5.83 -9.08 -1.97
CA ALA A 51 -4.74 -9.69 -2.73
C ALA A 51 -3.73 -10.45 -1.86
N GLY A 52 -3.92 -10.50 -0.53
CA GLY A 52 -3.00 -11.15 0.40
C GLY A 52 -1.66 -10.44 0.55
N LEU A 53 -1.57 -9.15 0.21
CA LEU A 53 -0.37 -8.36 0.46
C LEU A 53 -0.25 -8.03 1.94
N ASP A 54 0.98 -7.91 2.47
CA ASP A 54 1.23 -7.39 3.81
C ASP A 54 0.88 -5.90 3.85
N VAL A 55 -0.39 -5.63 4.16
CA VAL A 55 -0.95 -4.30 4.28
C VAL A 55 -1.42 -4.06 5.70
N ASP A 56 -0.94 -2.96 6.25
CA ASP A 56 -1.38 -2.43 7.53
C ASP A 56 -2.06 -1.08 7.31
N PHE A 57 -2.79 -0.61 8.31
CA PHE A 57 -3.56 0.62 8.20
C PHE A 57 -3.16 1.67 9.23
N ILE A 58 -3.30 2.91 8.77
CA ILE A 58 -3.15 4.12 9.57
C ILE A 58 -4.53 4.73 9.75
N LYS A 59 -4.91 5.01 11.00
CA LYS A 59 -6.21 5.64 11.31
C LYS A 59 -6.30 7.06 10.72
N LYS A 60 -5.20 7.81 10.76
CA LYS A 60 -5.13 9.19 10.28
C LYS A 60 -3.66 9.55 10.01
N ILE A 61 -3.36 10.19 8.87
CA ILE A 61 -2.14 10.98 8.71
C ILE A 61 -2.54 12.44 8.87
N THR A 62 -1.84 13.14 9.75
CA THR A 62 -2.05 14.56 10.01
C THR A 62 -0.68 15.19 10.06
N SER A 63 -0.40 16.17 9.20
CA SER A 63 0.62 17.18 9.50
C SER A 63 -0.07 18.21 10.39
N ILE A 64 0.26 18.21 11.67
CA ILE A 64 0.03 19.42 12.47
C ILE A 64 1.10 20.38 11.97
N ALA A 65 0.67 21.36 11.16
CA ALA A 65 1.47 22.55 10.88
C ALA A 65 1.33 23.51 12.07
#